data_AF-A0A7W1D0Q2-F1
#
_entry.id   AF-A0A7W1D0Q2-F1
#
_cell.length_a   1.000
_cell.length_b   1.000
_cell.length_c   1.000
_cell.angle_alpha   90.00
_cell.angle_beta   90.00
_cell.angle_gamma   90.00
#
_symmetry.space_group_name_H-M   'P 1'
#
loop_
_entity.id
_entity.type
_entity.pdbx_description
1 polymer ?
#
loop_
_entity_poly.entity_id
_entity_poly.type
_entity_poly.pdbx_seq_one_letter_code
_entity_poly.pdbx_strand_id
1 'polypeptide(L)'
;MDEEQSVLRWGGLAGIVGGILLVAVFVIVGVFVGPDPAEPEGLVMRFPDVRAAHIVEEVLYLGVLALWAIHLLALYRALRATSLAPALFGSALGIMGLGVLAAGALPQVARTPISDLYHAPGASPEDQATLVLLWQATQGIFDALLVVGLLLVPIGVIALGVAMLGAPAFGKGFGWMSLVVGVLGVAAGVVLLIDPVSPIAIVSILSLIVFHIALGWKVYSLSRA
;
A
#
# COMPACT_ATOMS: atom_id res chain seq x y z
N MET A 1 -19.88 7.58 27.85
CA MET A 1 -18.97 6.77 27.01
C MET A 1 -19.56 6.81 25.64
N ASP A 2 -18.99 7.45 24.61
CA ASP A 2 -19.60 7.27 23.28
C ASP A 2 -18.68 7.58 22.08
N GLU A 3 -18.05 8.76 22.00
CA GLU A 3 -17.38 9.14 20.75
C GLU A 3 -15.95 8.60 20.62
N GLU A 4 -15.10 8.75 21.64
CA GLU A 4 -13.69 8.32 21.56
C GLU A 4 -13.57 6.80 21.37
N GLN A 5 -14.36 6.03 22.10
CA GLN A 5 -14.44 4.57 21.93
C GLN A 5 -14.96 4.20 20.53
N SER A 6 -15.96 4.92 19.99
CA SER A 6 -16.44 4.69 18.62
C SER A 6 -15.35 4.93 17.58
N VAL A 7 -14.57 6.02 17.73
CA VAL A 7 -13.46 6.34 16.82
C VAL A 7 -12.38 5.26 16.86
N LEU A 8 -11.98 4.80 18.05
CA LEU A 8 -11.03 3.69 18.18
C LEU A 8 -11.61 2.39 17.60
N ARG A 9 -12.89 2.10 17.82
CA ARG A 9 -13.54 0.90 17.27
C ARG A 9 -13.49 0.88 15.75
N TRP A 10 -13.93 1.95 15.11
CA TRP A 10 -13.93 2.07 13.64
C TRP A 10 -12.51 2.10 13.07
N GLY A 11 -11.59 2.81 13.71
CA GLY A 11 -10.19 2.83 13.30
C GLY A 11 -9.50 1.48 13.42
N GLY A 12 -9.77 0.73 14.50
CA GLY A 12 -9.26 -0.61 14.70
C GLY A 12 -9.79 -1.60 13.65
N LEU A 13 -11.10 -1.55 13.39
CA LEU A 13 -11.73 -2.35 12.32
C LEU A 13 -11.16 -1.99 10.95
N ALA A 14 -10.93 -0.71 10.65
CA ALA A 14 -10.35 -0.29 9.38
C ALA A 14 -8.94 -0.88 9.16
N GLY A 15 -8.10 -0.94 10.20
CA GLY A 15 -6.79 -1.59 10.13
C GLY A 15 -6.89 -3.09 9.81
N ILE A 16 -7.77 -3.81 10.52
CA ILE A 16 -7.99 -5.25 10.32
C ILE A 16 -8.55 -5.53 8.93
N VAL A 17 -9.66 -4.88 8.57
CA VAL A 17 -10.36 -5.11 7.29
C VAL A 17 -9.46 -4.71 6.13
N GLY A 18 -8.76 -3.56 6.21
CA GLY A 18 -7.81 -3.14 5.18
C GLY A 18 -6.69 -4.16 4.99
N GLY A 19 -6.11 -4.70 6.07
CA GLY A 19 -5.10 -5.75 5.97
C GLY A 19 -5.61 -7.04 5.34
N ILE A 20 -6.80 -7.50 5.71
CA ILE A 20 -7.44 -8.69 5.12
C ILE A 20 -7.75 -8.47 3.63
N LEU A 21 -8.28 -7.29 3.27
CA LEU A 21 -8.54 -6.94 1.88
C LEU A 21 -7.26 -6.91 1.04
N LEU A 22 -6.15 -6.42 1.60
CA LEU A 22 -4.88 -6.45 0.87
C LEU A 22 -4.36 -7.88 0.64
N VAL A 23 -4.57 -8.78 1.60
CA VAL A 23 -4.28 -10.21 1.38
C VAL A 23 -5.17 -10.77 0.26
N ALA A 24 -6.46 -10.42 0.23
CA ALA A 24 -7.36 -10.82 -0.84
C ALA A 24 -6.93 -10.28 -2.22
N VAL A 25 -6.41 -9.05 -2.27
CA VAL A 25 -5.82 -8.46 -3.49
C VAL A 25 -4.69 -9.35 -4.03
N PHE A 26 -3.74 -9.78 -3.19
CA PHE A 26 -2.68 -10.71 -3.64
C PHE A 26 -3.22 -12.05 -4.14
N VAL A 27 -4.27 -12.58 -3.50
CA VAL A 27 -4.92 -13.83 -3.96
C VAL A 27 -5.54 -13.62 -5.34
N ILE A 28 -6.19 -12.47 -5.59
CA ILE A 28 -6.77 -12.15 -6.89
C ILE A 28 -5.68 -12.10 -7.96
N VAL A 29 -4.58 -11.37 -7.70
CA VAL A 29 -3.46 -11.27 -8.64
C VAL A 29 -2.85 -12.64 -8.92
N GLY A 30 -2.56 -13.42 -7.88
CA GLY A 30 -1.95 -14.74 -8.02
C GLY A 30 -2.81 -15.74 -8.80
N VAL A 31 -4.14 -15.68 -8.66
CA VAL A 31 -5.07 -16.63 -9.30
C VAL A 31 -5.51 -16.18 -10.70
N PHE A 32 -5.77 -14.89 -10.90
CA PHE A 32 -6.42 -14.37 -12.11
C PHE A 32 -5.49 -13.61 -13.06
N VAL A 33 -4.36 -13.09 -12.57
CA VAL A 33 -3.38 -12.38 -13.41
C VAL A 33 -2.20 -13.28 -13.76
N GLY A 34 -1.67 -13.99 -12.75
CA GLY A 34 -0.51 -14.86 -12.90
C GLY A 34 0.81 -14.10 -13.04
N PRO A 35 1.93 -14.81 -13.29
CA PRO A 35 3.25 -14.19 -13.37
C PRO A 35 3.36 -13.28 -14.58
N ASP A 36 4.09 -12.18 -14.46
CA ASP A 36 4.34 -11.28 -15.59
C ASP A 36 5.17 -11.96 -16.69
N PRO A 37 4.89 -11.68 -17.98
CA PRO A 37 5.73 -12.13 -19.09
C PRO A 37 7.14 -11.56 -18.96
N ALA A 38 8.14 -12.30 -19.44
CA ALA A 38 9.53 -11.87 -19.41
C ALA A 38 9.79 -10.65 -20.31
N GLU A 39 9.02 -10.53 -21.40
CA GLU A 39 9.18 -9.45 -22.36
C GLU A 39 8.14 -8.35 -22.16
N PRO A 40 8.52 -7.06 -22.27
CA PRO A 40 7.61 -5.93 -22.10
C PRO A 40 6.40 -5.96 -23.03
N GLU A 41 6.59 -6.43 -24.27
CA GLU A 41 5.51 -6.56 -25.23
C GLU A 41 4.43 -7.54 -24.77
N GLY A 42 4.84 -8.64 -24.12
CA GLY A 42 3.93 -9.63 -23.58
C GLY A 42 2.95 -9.05 -22.55
N LEU A 43 3.36 -8.01 -21.80
CA LEU A 43 2.46 -7.31 -20.87
C LEU A 43 1.32 -6.60 -21.60
N VAL A 44 1.64 -5.92 -22.71
CA VAL A 44 0.65 -5.21 -23.53
C VAL A 44 -0.28 -6.21 -24.23
N MET A 45 0.28 -7.26 -24.83
CA MET A 45 -0.46 -8.31 -25.55
C MET A 45 -1.45 -9.04 -24.65
N ARG A 46 -1.04 -9.39 -23.42
CA ARG A 46 -1.88 -10.14 -22.48
C ARG A 46 -2.91 -9.26 -21.77
N PHE A 47 -2.73 -7.94 -21.76
CA PHE A 47 -3.55 -7.05 -20.95
C PHE A 47 -5.07 -7.20 -21.17
N PRO A 48 -5.61 -7.40 -22.39
CA PRO A 48 -7.05 -7.63 -22.58
C PRO A 48 -7.60 -8.80 -21.77
N ASP A 49 -6.82 -9.87 -21.60
CA ASP A 49 -7.24 -11.08 -20.87
C ASP A 49 -7.30 -10.87 -19.36
N VAL A 50 -6.37 -10.07 -18.81
CA VAL A 50 -6.25 -9.81 -17.36
C VAL A 50 -6.89 -8.48 -16.94
N ARG A 51 -7.43 -7.71 -17.89
CA ARG A 51 -7.97 -6.35 -17.69
C ARG A 51 -8.97 -6.29 -16.54
N ALA A 52 -9.94 -7.20 -16.52
CA ALA A 52 -10.98 -7.22 -15.51
C ALA A 52 -10.44 -7.50 -14.11
N ALA A 53 -9.45 -8.39 -13.99
CA ALA A 53 -8.81 -8.71 -12.72
C ALA A 53 -8.05 -7.49 -12.17
N HIS A 54 -7.29 -6.78 -13.00
CA HIS A 54 -6.60 -5.55 -12.60
C HIS A 54 -7.56 -4.44 -12.16
N ILE A 55 -8.69 -4.24 -12.84
CA ILE A 55 -9.69 -3.24 -12.40
C ILE A 55 -10.19 -3.55 -10.99
N VAL A 56 -10.50 -4.82 -10.70
CA VAL A 56 -10.98 -5.23 -9.38
C VAL A 56 -9.88 -5.07 -8.33
N GLU A 57 -8.66 -5.50 -8.66
CA GLU A 57 -7.46 -5.35 -7.83
C GLU A 57 -7.24 -3.88 -7.43
N GLU A 58 -7.20 -2.97 -8.40
CA GLU A 58 -6.91 -1.55 -8.20
C GLU A 58 -7.99 -0.86 -7.34
N VAL A 59 -9.27 -1.16 -7.58
CA VAL A 59 -10.38 -0.61 -6.78
C VAL A 59 -10.32 -1.12 -5.34
N LEU A 60 -10.05 -2.41 -5.13
CA LEU A 60 -9.89 -2.98 -3.80
C LEU A 60 -8.68 -2.37 -3.09
N TYR A 61 -7.56 -2.21 -3.80
CA TYR A 61 -6.34 -1.60 -3.27
C TYR A 61 -6.58 -0.15 -2.82
N LEU A 62 -7.30 0.67 -3.59
CA LEU A 62 -7.72 2.00 -3.15
C LEU A 62 -8.55 1.96 -1.86
N GLY A 63 -9.47 0.99 -1.76
CA GLY A 63 -10.25 0.75 -0.54
C GLY A 63 -9.36 0.43 0.67
N VAL A 64 -8.33 -0.40 0.49
CA VAL A 64 -7.32 -0.70 1.51
C VAL A 64 -6.63 0.59 1.98
N LEU A 65 -6.13 1.41 1.06
CA LEU A 65 -5.40 2.64 1.39
C LEU A 65 -6.27 3.63 2.16
N ALA A 66 -7.55 3.76 1.79
CA ALA A 66 -8.52 4.58 2.52
C ALA A 66 -8.75 4.08 3.95
N LEU A 67 -8.95 2.77 4.12
CA LEU A 67 -9.11 2.15 5.44
C LEU A 67 -7.86 2.30 6.31
N TRP A 68 -6.68 2.17 5.71
CA TRP A 68 -5.41 2.38 6.40
C TRP A 68 -5.21 3.83 6.82
N ALA A 69 -5.63 4.81 6.03
CA ALA A 69 -5.61 6.21 6.43
C ALA A 69 -6.51 6.46 7.66
N ILE A 70 -7.71 5.89 7.69
CA ILE A 70 -8.61 5.93 8.85
C ILE A 70 -7.94 5.27 10.08
N HIS A 71 -7.25 4.14 9.89
CA HIS A 71 -6.52 3.47 10.95
C HIS A 71 -5.41 4.35 11.54
N LEU A 72 -4.61 5.01 10.68
CA LEU A 72 -3.55 5.92 11.13
C LEU A 72 -4.10 7.12 11.91
N LEU A 73 -5.26 7.66 11.52
CA LEU A 73 -5.94 8.72 12.28
C LEU A 73 -6.38 8.25 13.67
N ALA A 74 -6.85 7.01 13.81
CA ALA A 74 -7.19 6.44 15.11
C ALA A 74 -5.95 6.18 15.98
N LEU A 75 -4.84 5.75 15.38
CA LEU A 75 -3.55 5.61 16.08
C LEU A 75 -3.05 6.96 16.59
N TYR A 76 -3.11 8.02 15.78
CA TYR A 76 -2.80 9.38 16.22
C TYR A 76 -3.61 9.75 17.47
N ARG A 77 -4.93 9.56 17.43
CA ARG A 77 -5.81 9.89 18.56
C ARG A 77 -5.47 9.09 19.82
N ALA A 78 -5.16 7.81 19.67
CA ALA A 78 -4.78 6.94 20.79
C ALA A 78 -3.42 7.30 21.42
N LEU A 79 -2.50 7.87 20.64
CA LEU A 79 -1.11 8.10 21.05
C LEU A 79 -0.79 9.57 21.39
N ARG A 80 -1.58 10.54 20.91
CA ARG A 80 -1.29 11.97 21.04
C ARG A 80 -1.16 12.48 22.47
N ALA A 81 -1.85 11.83 23.42
CA ALA A 81 -1.84 12.25 24.83
C ALA A 81 -0.50 11.93 25.53
N THR A 82 0.18 10.86 25.12
CA THR A 82 1.44 10.41 25.73
C THR A 82 2.66 10.81 24.92
N SER A 83 2.54 10.90 23.59
CA SER A 83 3.67 11.19 22.72
C SER A 83 3.22 11.94 21.45
N LEU A 84 2.94 13.24 21.62
CA LEU A 84 2.34 14.08 20.57
C LEU A 84 3.17 14.12 19.28
N ALA A 85 4.46 14.47 19.37
CA ALA A 85 5.32 14.67 18.21
C ALA A 85 5.46 13.42 17.34
N PRO A 86 5.92 12.25 17.85
CA PRO A 86 6.06 11.06 17.03
C PRO A 86 4.69 10.52 16.54
N ALA A 87 3.61 10.69 17.31
CA ALA A 87 2.27 10.34 16.85
C ALA A 87 1.82 11.21 15.67
N LEU A 88 2.04 12.53 15.75
CA LEU A 88 1.67 13.48 14.69
C LEU A 88 2.49 13.23 13.42
N PHE A 89 3.83 13.24 13.53
CA PHE A 89 4.70 13.06 12.37
C PHE A 89 4.56 11.68 11.76
N GLY A 90 4.43 10.63 12.59
CA GLY A 90 4.23 9.27 12.10
C GLY A 90 2.94 9.12 11.32
N SER A 91 1.85 9.70 11.81
CA SER A 91 0.56 9.67 11.12
C SER A 91 0.56 10.53 9.85
N ALA A 92 1.17 11.71 9.89
CA ALA A 92 1.28 12.60 8.73
C ALA A 92 2.10 11.95 7.60
N LEU A 93 3.27 11.38 7.92
CA LEU A 93 4.11 10.67 6.95
C LEU A 93 3.43 9.41 6.41
N GLY A 94 2.77 8.66 7.30
CA GLY A 94 1.99 7.50 6.90
C GLY A 94 0.86 7.86 5.93
N ILE A 95 0.04 8.86 6.24
CA ILE A 95 -1.06 9.32 5.38
C ILE A 95 -0.54 9.90 4.07
N MET A 96 0.56 10.66 4.10
CA MET A 96 1.22 11.17 2.89
C MET A 96 1.67 10.02 1.99
N GLY A 97 2.33 9.01 2.56
CA GLY A 97 2.74 7.82 1.82
C GLY A 97 1.55 7.04 1.23
N LEU A 98 0.47 6.87 1.99
CA LEU A 98 -0.77 6.26 1.48
C LEU A 98 -1.39 7.09 0.35
N GLY A 99 -1.32 8.42 0.43
CA GLY A 99 -1.77 9.32 -0.64
C GLY A 99 -0.96 9.14 -1.92
N VAL A 100 0.37 8.99 -1.81
CA VAL A 100 1.24 8.69 -2.96
C VAL A 100 0.91 7.31 -3.55
N LEU A 101 0.73 6.28 -2.70
CA LEU A 101 0.30 4.96 -3.15
C LEU A 101 -1.05 5.01 -3.87
N ALA A 102 -2.00 5.81 -3.38
CA ALA A 102 -3.31 5.97 -3.98
C ALA A 102 -3.23 6.70 -5.34
N ALA A 103 -2.37 7.70 -5.47
CA ALA A 103 -2.11 8.35 -6.75
C ALA A 103 -1.51 7.37 -7.77
N GLY A 104 -0.74 6.38 -7.31
CA GLY A 104 -0.18 5.32 -8.12
C GLY A 104 -1.10 4.10 -8.35
N ALA A 105 -2.29 4.06 -7.74
CA ALA A 105 -3.12 2.86 -7.67
C ALA A 105 -3.99 2.59 -8.92
N LEU A 106 -4.05 3.52 -9.88
CA LEU A 106 -4.92 3.42 -11.06
C LEU A 106 -4.17 3.40 -12.41
N PRO A 107 -3.15 2.53 -12.59
CA PRO A 107 -2.44 2.47 -13.86
C PRO A 107 -3.35 2.06 -15.03
N GLN A 108 -4.47 1.37 -14.77
CA GLN A 108 -5.50 1.05 -15.77
C GLN A 108 -5.94 2.26 -16.63
N VAL A 109 -6.02 3.46 -16.04
CA VAL A 109 -6.45 4.68 -16.74
C VAL A 109 -5.55 4.99 -17.92
N ALA A 110 -4.24 4.74 -17.80
CA ALA A 110 -3.29 4.91 -18.88
C ALA A 110 -3.11 3.63 -19.72
N ARG A 111 -3.15 2.45 -19.09
CA ARG A 111 -2.93 1.15 -19.76
C ARG A 111 -4.04 0.79 -20.76
N THR A 112 -5.30 1.14 -20.47
CA THR A 112 -6.46 0.85 -21.33
C THR A 112 -6.30 1.42 -22.74
N PRO A 113 -6.14 2.75 -22.93
CA PRO A 113 -6.04 3.31 -24.27
C PRO A 113 -4.78 2.85 -25.01
N ILE A 114 -3.65 2.64 -24.31
CA ILE A 114 -2.42 2.11 -24.93
C ILE A 114 -2.68 0.70 -25.50
N SER A 115 -3.30 -0.16 -24.70
CA SER A 115 -3.63 -1.52 -25.12
C SER A 115 -4.66 -1.54 -26.26
N ASP A 116 -5.68 -0.68 -26.22
CA ASP A 116 -6.69 -0.61 -27.28
C ASP A 116 -6.08 -0.18 -28.63
N LEU A 117 -5.13 0.78 -28.61
CA LEU A 117 -4.38 1.19 -29.80
C LEU A 117 -3.46 0.08 -30.32
N TYR A 118 -2.83 -0.68 -29.41
CA TYR A 118 -1.90 -1.75 -29.79
C TYR A 118 -2.63 -2.89 -30.53
N HIS A 119 -3.87 -3.17 -30.13
CA HIS A 119 -4.72 -4.19 -30.74
C HIS A 119 -5.64 -3.66 -31.85
N ALA A 120 -5.51 -2.38 -32.24
CA ALA A 120 -6.39 -1.77 -33.22
C ALA A 120 -6.19 -2.40 -34.61
N PRO A 121 -7.27 -2.60 -35.40
CA PRO A 121 -7.14 -3.00 -36.80
C PRO A 121 -6.31 -1.99 -37.58
N GLY A 122 -5.21 -2.44 -38.18
CA GLY A 122 -4.31 -1.58 -38.95
C GLY A 122 -3.15 -0.98 -38.15
N ALA A 123 -2.97 -1.32 -36.87
CA ALA A 123 -1.74 -1.03 -36.15
C ALA A 123 -0.55 -1.68 -36.86
N SER A 124 0.43 -0.86 -37.29
CA SER A 124 1.65 -1.37 -37.90
C SER A 124 2.62 -1.91 -36.83
N PRO A 125 3.62 -2.72 -37.21
CA PRO A 125 4.66 -3.15 -36.27
C PRO A 125 5.42 -1.99 -35.61
N GLU A 126 5.58 -0.87 -36.32
CA GLU A 126 6.21 0.34 -35.79
C GLU A 126 5.32 1.03 -34.74
N ASP A 127 4.00 1.11 -34.98
CA ASP A 127 3.04 1.63 -34.01
C ASP A 127 3.02 0.76 -32.73
N GLN A 128 3.02 -0.56 -32.90
CA GLN A 128 3.04 -1.52 -31.80
C GLN A 128 4.30 -1.39 -30.95
N ALA A 129 5.49 -1.33 -31.57
CA ALA A 129 6.74 -1.10 -30.86
C ALA A 129 6.73 0.22 -30.08
N THR A 130 6.17 1.28 -30.66
CA THR A 130 6.01 2.59 -30.01
C THR A 130 5.09 2.50 -28.79
N LEU A 131 3.98 1.78 -28.89
CA LEU A 131 3.02 1.61 -27.79
C LEU A 131 3.60 0.77 -26.64
N VAL A 132 4.47 -0.20 -26.92
CA VAL A 132 5.21 -0.93 -25.88
C VAL A 132 6.15 0.01 -25.11
N LEU A 133 6.83 0.94 -25.78
CA LEU A 133 7.67 1.94 -25.10
C LEU A 133 6.83 2.88 -24.23
N LEU A 134 5.66 3.32 -24.72
CA LEU A 134 4.73 4.14 -23.95
C LEU A 134 4.20 3.41 -22.71
N TRP A 135 3.92 2.11 -22.85
CA TRP A 135 3.54 1.26 -21.73
C TRP A 135 4.64 1.23 -20.66
N GLN A 136 5.88 0.95 -21.05
CA GLN A 136 7.02 0.90 -20.14
C GLN A 136 7.26 2.24 -19.43
N ALA A 137 7.22 3.35 -20.17
CA ALA A 137 7.37 4.68 -19.59
C ALA A 137 6.28 4.98 -18.56
N THR A 138 5.04 4.62 -18.89
CA THR A 138 3.89 4.76 -17.99
C THR A 138 4.08 3.91 -16.73
N GLN A 139 4.48 2.65 -16.90
CA GLN A 139 4.73 1.73 -15.79
C GLN A 139 5.84 2.26 -14.87
N GLY A 140 6.94 2.76 -15.41
CA GLY A 140 8.02 3.37 -14.63
C GLY A 140 7.56 4.57 -13.78
N ILE A 141 6.61 5.37 -14.26
CA ILE A 141 6.03 6.48 -13.49
C ILE A 141 5.22 5.95 -12.30
N PHE A 142 4.38 4.93 -12.52
CA PHE A 142 3.58 4.32 -11.46
C PHE A 142 4.45 3.56 -10.43
N ASP A 143 5.48 2.87 -10.90
CA ASP A 143 6.45 2.17 -10.03
C ASP A 143 7.22 3.17 -9.16
N ALA A 144 7.58 4.35 -9.68
CA ALA A 144 8.19 5.40 -8.87
C ALA A 144 7.27 5.87 -7.73
N LEU A 145 5.96 6.04 -8.00
CA LEU A 145 4.98 6.37 -6.96
C LEU A 145 4.85 5.24 -5.93
N LEU A 146 4.84 3.98 -6.37
CA LEU A 146 4.84 2.82 -5.50
C LEU A 146 6.05 2.85 -4.56
N VAL A 147 7.28 3.02 -5.09
CA VAL A 147 8.50 3.06 -4.27
C VAL A 147 8.48 4.21 -3.26
N VAL A 148 8.07 5.42 -3.67
CA VAL A 148 7.97 6.57 -2.77
C VAL A 148 6.98 6.29 -1.64
N GLY A 149 5.81 5.74 -1.95
CA GLY A 149 4.83 5.34 -0.96
C GLY A 149 5.35 4.26 0.00
N LEU A 150 6.01 3.22 -0.53
CA LEU A 150 6.63 2.16 0.26
C LEU A 150 7.83 2.61 1.10
N LEU A 151 8.37 3.80 0.87
CA LEU A 151 9.36 4.43 1.75
C LEU A 151 8.68 5.28 2.83
N LEU A 152 7.74 6.13 2.45
CA LEU A 152 7.10 7.08 3.36
C LEU A 152 6.24 6.39 4.43
N VAL A 153 5.45 5.38 4.06
CA VAL A 153 4.57 4.70 5.02
C VAL A 153 5.38 4.00 6.13
N PRO A 154 6.42 3.20 5.83
CA PRO A 154 7.24 2.59 6.88
C PRO A 154 7.99 3.59 7.76
N ILE A 155 8.44 4.74 7.23
CA ILE A 155 9.01 5.81 8.07
C ILE A 155 7.96 6.32 9.07
N GLY A 156 6.71 6.51 8.61
CA GLY A 156 5.58 6.84 9.48
C GLY A 156 5.34 5.78 10.56
N VAL A 157 5.42 4.50 10.19
CA VAL A 157 5.30 3.35 11.12
C VAL A 157 6.40 3.34 12.18
N ILE A 158 7.65 3.67 11.82
CA ILE A 158 8.75 3.80 12.79
C ILE A 158 8.42 4.86 13.83
N ALA A 159 8.01 6.05 13.40
CA ALA A 159 7.65 7.14 14.31
C ALA A 159 6.47 6.75 15.21
N LEU A 160 5.45 6.07 14.68
CA LEU A 160 4.35 5.54 15.49
C LEU A 160 4.83 4.50 16.51
N GLY A 161 5.79 3.65 16.14
CA GLY A 161 6.43 2.70 17.05
C GLY A 161 7.13 3.40 18.23
N VAL A 162 7.85 4.49 17.96
CA VAL A 162 8.43 5.34 19.02
C VAL A 162 7.35 5.90 19.95
N ALA A 163 6.24 6.40 19.40
CA ALA A 163 5.13 6.91 20.20
C ALA A 163 4.54 5.82 21.12
N MET A 164 4.41 4.58 20.63
CA MET A 164 3.88 3.45 21.38
C MET A 164 4.77 3.01 22.55
N LEU A 165 6.09 3.15 22.44
CA LEU A 165 7.02 2.82 23.53
C LEU A 165 6.75 3.66 24.80
N GLY A 166 6.26 4.89 24.61
CA GLY A 166 5.86 5.80 25.70
C GLY A 166 4.39 5.68 26.12
N ALA A 167 3.58 4.82 25.48
CA ALA A 167 2.15 4.72 25.73
C ALA A 167 1.81 3.43 26.50
N PRO A 168 1.43 3.48 27.78
CA PRO A 168 1.14 2.28 28.59
C PRO A 168 0.05 1.39 27.99
N ALA A 169 -0.93 1.98 27.31
CA ALA A 169 -2.01 1.25 26.65
C ALA A 169 -1.50 0.31 25.55
N PHE A 170 -0.40 0.66 24.87
CA PHE A 170 0.23 -0.16 23.82
C PHE A 170 1.37 -1.01 24.39
N GLY A 171 2.22 -0.41 25.22
CA GLY A 171 3.36 -1.08 25.83
C GLY A 171 4.51 -1.35 24.85
N LYS A 172 5.60 -1.91 25.39
CA LYS A 172 6.86 -2.11 24.64
C LYS A 172 6.74 -3.08 23.47
N GLY A 173 5.86 -4.08 23.55
CA GLY A 173 5.70 -5.09 22.50
C GLY A 173 5.25 -4.49 21.17
N PHE A 174 4.14 -3.74 21.17
CA PHE A 174 3.63 -3.09 19.97
C PHE A 174 4.57 -1.98 19.45
N GLY A 175 5.26 -1.27 20.35
CA GLY A 175 6.27 -0.29 19.95
C GLY A 175 7.44 -0.93 19.21
N TRP A 176 8.06 -1.97 19.77
CA TRP A 176 9.17 -2.68 19.12
C TRP A 176 8.76 -3.39 17.83
N MET A 177 7.59 -4.02 17.80
CA MET A 177 7.06 -4.62 16.58
C MET A 177 6.96 -3.58 15.47
N SER A 178 6.36 -2.42 15.74
CA SER A 178 6.22 -1.33 14.77
C SER A 178 7.57 -0.80 14.28
N LEU A 179 8.55 -0.67 15.19
CA LEU A 179 9.92 -0.29 14.81
C LEU A 179 10.55 -1.31 13.86
N VAL A 180 10.47 -2.60 14.18
CA VAL A 180 11.07 -3.67 13.36
C VAL A 180 10.42 -3.73 11.98
N VAL A 181 9.09 -3.78 11.89
CA VAL A 181 8.40 -3.84 10.59
C VAL A 181 8.61 -2.56 9.78
N GLY A 182 8.68 -1.40 10.45
CA GLY A 182 9.00 -0.13 9.80
C GLY A 182 10.42 -0.13 9.21
N VAL A 183 11.42 -0.59 9.96
CA VAL A 183 12.81 -0.72 9.48
C VAL A 183 12.91 -1.70 8.31
N LEU A 184 12.23 -2.85 8.39
CA LEU A 184 12.20 -3.81 7.29
C LEU A 184 11.58 -3.20 6.02
N GLY A 185 10.49 -2.44 6.17
CA GLY A 185 9.85 -1.74 5.06
C GLY A 185 10.73 -0.65 4.44
N VAL A 186 11.45 0.13 5.26
CA VAL A 186 12.41 1.12 4.75
C VAL A 186 13.57 0.43 4.03
N ALA A 187 14.15 -0.62 4.62
CA ALA A 187 15.26 -1.35 4.01
C ALA A 187 14.87 -1.93 2.65
N ALA A 188 13.69 -2.56 2.55
CA ALA A 188 13.16 -3.04 1.28
C ALA A 188 12.91 -1.90 0.28
N GLY A 189 12.36 -0.76 0.72
CA GLY A 189 12.18 0.42 -0.13
C GLY A 189 13.52 0.99 -0.66
N VAL A 190 14.59 0.96 0.15
CA VAL A 190 15.93 1.38 -0.30
C VAL A 190 16.48 0.42 -1.35
N VAL A 191 16.24 -0.89 -1.21
CA VAL A 191 16.64 -1.86 -2.23
C VAL A 191 15.89 -1.59 -3.55
N LEU A 192 14.61 -1.23 -3.50
CA LEU A 192 13.85 -0.87 -4.70
C LEU A 192 14.35 0.38 -5.43
N LEU A 193 15.01 1.31 -4.72
CA LEU A 193 15.68 2.44 -5.38
C LEU A 193 16.91 2.01 -6.19
N ILE A 194 17.54 0.91 -5.81
CA ILE A 194 18.73 0.36 -6.48
C ILE A 194 18.30 -0.59 -7.60
N ASP A 195 17.32 -1.44 -7.32
CA ASP A 195 16.78 -2.45 -8.22
C ASP A 195 15.24 -2.44 -8.18
N PRO A 196 14.57 -1.63 -9.02
CA PRO A 196 13.12 -1.49 -9.02
C PRO A 196 12.35 -2.77 -9.37
N VAL A 197 12.99 -3.73 -10.04
CA VAL A 197 12.37 -5.01 -10.40
C VAL A 197 12.54 -6.08 -9.31
N SER A 198 13.19 -5.73 -8.20
CA SER A 198 13.42 -6.65 -7.10
C SER A 198 12.11 -7.14 -6.48
N PRO A 199 11.95 -8.46 -6.23
CA PRO A 199 10.77 -8.99 -5.55
C PRO A 199 10.67 -8.54 -4.08
N ILE A 200 11.69 -7.85 -3.56
CA ILE A 200 11.76 -7.39 -2.17
C ILE A 200 10.63 -6.43 -1.78
N ALA A 201 9.94 -5.81 -2.75
CA ALA A 201 8.75 -4.99 -2.49
C ALA A 201 7.72 -5.72 -1.63
N ILE A 202 7.60 -7.04 -1.78
CA ILE A 202 6.69 -7.87 -0.98
C ILE A 202 6.99 -7.77 0.52
N VAL A 203 8.24 -7.56 0.93
CA VAL A 203 8.63 -7.41 2.34
C VAL A 203 8.05 -6.13 2.93
N SER A 204 8.10 -5.00 2.20
CA SER A 204 7.47 -3.76 2.63
C SER A 204 5.96 -3.93 2.76
N ILE A 205 5.33 -4.55 1.77
CA ILE A 205 3.87 -4.73 1.76
C ILE A 205 3.42 -5.64 2.90
N LEU A 206 4.08 -6.80 3.10
CA LEU A 206 3.79 -7.70 4.21
C LEU A 206 4.01 -7.04 5.57
N SER A 207 5.04 -6.20 5.70
CA SER A 207 5.29 -5.41 6.91
C SER A 207 4.13 -4.47 7.23
N LEU A 208 3.56 -3.82 6.22
CA LEU A 208 2.39 -2.97 6.37
C LEU A 208 1.13 -3.77 6.73
N ILE A 209 0.90 -4.93 6.10
CA ILE A 209 -0.21 -5.83 6.45
C ILE A 209 -0.14 -6.24 7.92
N VAL A 210 1.02 -6.73 8.36
CA VAL A 210 1.24 -7.14 9.76
C VAL A 210 1.00 -5.98 10.71
N PHE A 211 1.55 -4.80 10.40
CA PHE A 211 1.34 -3.59 11.18
C PHE A 211 -0.15 -3.25 11.33
N HIS A 212 -0.86 -3.09 10.21
CA HIS A 212 -2.26 -2.65 10.21
C HIS A 212 -3.20 -3.66 10.87
N ILE A 213 -2.98 -4.97 10.71
CA ILE A 213 -3.80 -5.99 11.37
C ILE A 213 -3.52 -6.01 12.87
N ALA A 214 -2.25 -6.09 13.27
CA ALA A 214 -1.89 -6.21 14.69
C ALA A 214 -2.30 -4.95 15.48
N LEU A 215 -2.05 -3.77 14.94
CA LEU A 215 -2.45 -2.51 15.58
C LEU A 215 -3.95 -2.26 15.44
N GLY A 216 -4.57 -2.69 14.34
CA GLY A 216 -6.02 -2.70 14.19
C GLY A 216 -6.71 -3.46 15.31
N TRP A 217 -6.24 -4.68 15.58
CA TRP A 217 -6.71 -5.50 16.70
C TRP A 217 -6.49 -4.83 18.04
N LYS A 218 -5.29 -4.26 18.26
CA LYS A 218 -4.97 -3.55 19.50
C LYS A 218 -5.90 -2.37 19.74
N VAL A 219 -6.05 -1.48 18.75
CA VAL A 219 -6.91 -0.30 18.83
C VAL A 219 -8.37 -0.70 19.03
N TYR A 220 -8.85 -1.72 18.33
CA TYR A 220 -10.19 -2.28 18.54
C TYR A 220 -10.37 -2.81 19.97
N SER A 221 -9.37 -3.50 20.53
CA SER A 221 -9.44 -4.00 21.91
C SER A 221 -9.55 -2.86 22.93
N LEU A 222 -8.86 -1.75 22.71
CA LEU A 222 -8.91 -0.56 23.57
C LEU A 222 -10.28 0.14 23.53
N SER A 223 -11.01 0.02 22.42
CA SER A 223 -12.39 0.57 22.32
C SER A 223 -13.41 -0.12 23.22
N ARG A 224 -13.08 -1.33 23.71
CA ARG A 224 -13.95 -2.15 24.57
C ARG A 224 -13.56 -2.12 26.04
N ALA A 225 -12.47 -1.42 26.37
CA ALA A 225 -11.98 -1.25 27.73
C ALA A 225 -12.68 -0.10 28.45
#